data_AF-A0A841CGS3-F1
#
_entry.id   AF-A0A841CGS3-F1
#
_cell.length_a   1.000
_cell.length_b   1.000
_cell.length_c   1.000
_cell.angle_alpha   90.00
_cell.angle_beta   90.00
_cell.angle_gamma   90.00
#
_symmetry.space_group_name_H-M   'P 1'
#
loop_
_entity.id
_entity.type
_entity.pdbx_description
1 polymer ?
#
loop_
_entity_poly.entity_id
_entity_poly.type
_entity_poly.pdbx_seq_one_letter_code
_entity_poly.pdbx_strand_id
1 'polypeptide(L)'
;MSSSSEPDKRPAVDTHDEPSADWGWHGSLPKGMKIAGWVSVLATFSLLIGNHHGRTEDIWVIAFGTGLALLLIWDQVRSRTSWRR
;
A
#
# COMPACT_ATOMS: atom_id res chain seq x y z
N MET A 1 14.31 -37.83 -21.06
CA MET A 1 14.78 -36.52 -20.55
C MET A 1 13.54 -35.65 -20.38
N SER A 2 12.90 -35.70 -19.21
CA SER A 2 11.77 -34.81 -18.89
C SER A 2 12.32 -33.49 -18.37
N SER A 3 12.08 -32.42 -19.11
CA SER A 3 12.32 -31.05 -18.65
C SER A 3 11.25 -30.73 -17.61
N SER A 4 11.62 -30.66 -16.33
CA SER A 4 10.77 -30.05 -15.31
C SER A 4 10.81 -28.54 -15.54
N SER A 5 9.71 -27.99 -16.04
CA SER A 5 9.45 -26.56 -15.97
C SER A 5 8.97 -26.23 -14.55
N GLU A 6 9.85 -26.40 -13.56
CA GLU A 6 9.65 -25.81 -12.24
C GLU A 6 9.92 -24.31 -12.38
N PRO A 7 8.98 -23.42 -12.07
CA PRO A 7 9.30 -22.00 -12.02
C PRO A 7 10.27 -21.82 -10.84
N ASP A 8 11.52 -21.54 -11.16
CA ASP A 8 12.55 -21.10 -10.23
C ASP A 8 12.00 -19.94 -9.39
N LYS A 9 11.53 -20.24 -8.17
CA LYS A 9 11.04 -19.26 -7.19
C LYS A 9 12.23 -18.53 -6.61
N ARG A 10 12.86 -17.67 -7.41
CA ARG A 10 13.83 -16.71 -6.87
C ARG A 10 13.10 -15.86 -5.83
N PRO A 11 13.68 -15.69 -4.62
CA PRO A 11 13.09 -14.81 -3.63
C PRO A 11 12.95 -13.40 -4.23
N ALA A 12 11.83 -12.74 -3.92
CA ALA A 12 11.55 -11.39 -4.42
C ALA A 12 12.51 -10.32 -3.85
N VAL A 13 13.31 -10.70 -2.84
CA VAL A 13 14.32 -9.90 -2.15
C VAL A 13 15.61 -10.73 -2.13
N ASP A 14 16.74 -10.11 -2.45
CA ASP A 14 18.04 -10.77 -2.41
C ASP A 14 18.48 -10.99 -0.95
N THR A 15 18.79 -12.25 -0.59
CA THR A 15 19.31 -12.62 0.73
C THR A 15 20.67 -11.97 1.03
N HIS A 16 21.43 -11.54 0.01
CA HIS A 16 22.68 -10.79 0.20
C HIS A 16 22.45 -9.39 0.78
N ASP A 17 21.39 -8.71 0.34
CA ASP A 17 21.02 -7.36 0.81
C ASP A 17 20.20 -7.42 2.11
N GLU A 18 19.38 -8.46 2.27
CA GLU A 18 18.51 -8.65 3.43
C GLU A 18 18.54 -10.12 3.91
N PRO A 19 19.43 -10.49 4.87
CA PRO A 19 19.60 -11.87 5.30
C PRO A 19 18.38 -12.45 6.03
N SER A 20 17.45 -11.60 6.49
CA SER A 20 16.18 -12.07 7.07
C SER A 20 15.15 -12.45 6.00
N ALA A 21 15.44 -12.26 4.71
CA ALA A 21 14.63 -12.72 3.57
C ALA A 21 14.29 -14.21 3.68
N ASP A 22 15.25 -15.01 4.17
CA ASP A 22 15.12 -16.47 4.33
C ASP A 22 14.09 -16.87 5.39
N TRP A 23 13.69 -15.98 6.31
CA TRP A 23 12.70 -16.28 7.36
C TRP A 23 11.25 -16.23 6.85
N GLY A 24 11.05 -15.76 5.61
CA GLY A 24 9.78 -15.93 4.88
C GLY A 24 8.73 -14.83 5.06
N TRP A 25 8.99 -13.79 5.88
CA TRP A 25 8.04 -12.69 6.11
C TRP A 25 8.16 -11.53 5.10
N HIS A 26 9.03 -11.65 4.10
CA HIS A 26 9.34 -10.59 3.10
C HIS A 26 8.34 -10.51 1.94
N GLY A 27 7.15 -11.07 2.11
CA GLY A 27 6.10 -11.05 1.11
C GLY A 27 5.60 -9.62 0.86
N SER A 28 5.84 -9.09 -0.34
CA SER A 28 5.17 -7.85 -0.75
C SER A 28 3.81 -8.18 -1.36
N LEU A 29 2.78 -7.43 -0.95
CA LEU A 29 1.44 -7.51 -1.53
C LEU A 29 1.04 -6.14 -2.08
N PRO A 30 1.62 -5.70 -3.23
CA PRO A 30 1.40 -4.33 -3.73
C PRO A 30 -0.07 -4.02 -3.99
N LYS A 31 -0.86 -5.02 -4.43
CA LYS A 31 -2.30 -4.89 -4.61
C LYS A 31 -3.03 -4.80 -3.25
N GLY A 32 -2.64 -5.64 -2.29
CA GLY A 32 -3.21 -5.64 -0.94
C GLY A 32 -2.98 -4.32 -0.21
N MET A 33 -1.76 -3.78 -0.29
CA MET A 33 -1.40 -2.47 0.25
C MET A 33 -2.29 -1.35 -0.31
N LYS A 34 -2.54 -1.35 -1.63
CA LYS A 34 -3.40 -0.34 -2.28
C LYS A 34 -4.85 -0.45 -1.81
N ILE A 35 -5.39 -1.67 -1.71
CA ILE A 35 -6.75 -1.90 -1.20
C ILE A 35 -6.84 -1.45 0.26
N ALA A 36 -5.90 -1.86 1.11
CA ALA A 36 -5.85 -1.47 2.51
C ALA A 36 -5.78 0.05 2.66
N GLY A 37 -4.96 0.73 1.86
CA GLY A 37 -4.89 2.19 1.84
C GLY A 37 -6.22 2.86 1.52
N TRP A 38 -6.93 2.41 0.48
CA TRP A 38 -8.26 2.94 0.14
C TRP A 38 -9.31 2.62 1.21
N VAL A 39 -9.25 1.44 1.83
CA VAL A 39 -10.10 1.11 2.98
C VAL A 39 -9.84 2.06 4.15
N SER A 40 -8.57 2.39 4.45
CA SER A 40 -8.22 3.36 5.47
C SER A 40 -8.77 4.76 5.16
N VAL A 41 -8.69 5.22 3.90
CA VAL A 41 -9.29 6.49 3.46
C VAL A 41 -10.80 6.51 3.74
N LEU A 42 -11.52 5.46 3.34
CA LEU A 42 -12.96 5.34 3.58
C LEU A 42 -13.29 5.29 5.08
N ALA A 43 -12.50 4.56 5.86
CA ALA A 43 -12.67 4.48 7.31
C ALA A 43 -12.45 5.84 7.97
N THR A 44 -11.43 6.61 7.57
CA THR A 44 -11.20 7.97 8.07
C THR A 44 -12.37 8.89 7.74
N PHE A 45 -12.87 8.91 6.50
CA PHE A 45 -14.02 9.75 6.16
C PHE A 45 -15.32 9.30 6.82
N SER A 46 -15.45 8.02 7.16
CA SER A 46 -16.60 7.53 7.94
C SER A 46 -16.66 8.16 9.33
N LEU A 47 -15.54 8.65 9.87
CA LEU A 47 -15.50 9.38 11.15
C LEU A 47 -16.24 10.73 11.09
N LEU A 48 -16.55 11.27 9.91
CA LEU A 48 -17.38 12.48 9.77
C LEU A 48 -18.84 12.23 10.19
N ILE A 49 -19.26 10.97 10.25
CA ILE A 49 -20.61 10.59 10.65
C ILE A 49 -20.63 10.41 12.16
N GLY A 50 -21.23 11.34 12.90
CA GLY A 50 -21.38 11.19 14.34
C GLY A 50 -21.53 12.49 15.11
N ASN A 51 -20.96 12.49 16.31
CA ASN A 51 -21.21 13.47 17.37
C ASN A 51 -20.31 14.72 17.31
N HIS A 52 -19.88 15.14 16.11
CA HIS A 52 -19.07 16.35 16.01
C HIS A 52 -19.91 17.59 16.35
N HIS A 53 -19.60 18.23 17.48
CA HIS A 53 -20.22 19.50 17.88
C HIS A 53 -19.48 20.70 17.30
N GLY A 54 -18.17 20.56 17.04
CA GLY A 54 -17.30 21.60 16.53
C GLY A 54 -16.72 21.26 15.16
N ARG A 55 -16.45 22.28 14.35
CA ARG A 55 -15.89 22.10 13.00
C ARG A 55 -14.42 21.70 12.98
N THR A 56 -13.71 21.82 14.10
CA THR A 56 -12.28 21.51 14.19
C THR A 56 -12.01 20.04 13.91
N GLU A 57 -12.84 19.13 14.43
CA GLU A 57 -12.70 17.69 14.18
C GLU A 57 -12.91 17.37 12.69
N ASP A 58 -13.97 17.93 12.08
CA ASP A 58 -14.23 17.77 10.65
C ASP A 58 -13.06 18.23 9.79
N ILE A 59 -12.46 19.38 10.11
CA ILE A 59 -11.32 19.93 9.37
C ILE A 59 -10.13 18.97 9.40
N TRP A 60 -9.81 18.41 10.57
CA TRP A 60 -8.71 17.46 10.69
C TRP A 60 -9.01 16.13 9.99
N VAL A 61 -10.21 15.58 10.16
CA VAL A 61 -10.62 14.34 9.48
C VAL A 61 -10.56 14.52 7.97
N ILE A 62 -11.04 15.65 7.44
CA ILE A 62 -10.95 15.96 6.02
C ILE A 62 -9.50 16.12 5.59
N ALA A 63 -8.68 16.88 6.32
CA ALA A 63 -7.28 17.10 5.98
C ALA A 63 -6.49 15.77 5.90
N PHE A 64 -6.64 14.89 6.89
CA PHE A 64 -5.97 13.59 6.89
C PHE A 64 -6.54 12.64 5.83
N GLY A 65 -7.86 12.55 5.69
CA GLY A 65 -8.50 11.72 4.68
C GLY A 65 -8.11 12.10 3.26
N THR A 66 -8.13 13.41 2.95
CA THR A 66 -7.68 13.95 1.66
C THR A 66 -6.18 13.75 1.47
N GLY A 67 -5.36 13.99 2.50
CA GLY A 67 -3.92 13.76 2.44
C GLY A 67 -3.55 12.32 2.08
N LEU A 68 -4.18 11.33 2.75
CA LEU A 68 -4.00 9.91 2.45
C LEU A 68 -4.44 9.56 1.03
N ALA A 69 -5.60 10.05 0.59
CA ALA A 69 -6.10 9.82 -0.76
C ALA A 69 -5.15 10.37 -1.84
N LEU A 70 -4.62 11.59 -1.64
CA LEU A 70 -3.67 12.21 -2.55
C LEU A 70 -2.36 11.42 -2.63
N LEU A 71 -1.83 10.95 -1.51
CA LEU A 71 -0.62 10.13 -1.48
C LEU A 71 -0.82 8.80 -2.22
N LEU A 72 -1.96 8.14 -2.04
CA LEU A 72 -2.29 6.90 -2.76
C LEU A 72 -2.41 7.14 -4.26
N ILE A 73 -3.11 8.20 -4.67
CA ILE A 73 -3.20 8.58 -6.09
C ILE A 73 -1.81 8.86 -6.65
N TRP A 74 -0.98 9.60 -5.93
CA TRP A 74 0.39 9.91 -6.35
C TRP A 74 1.25 8.65 -6.50
N ASP A 75 1.20 7.72 -5.55
CA ASP A 75 1.87 6.42 -5.65
C ASP A 75 1.38 5.62 -6.87
N GLN A 76 0.07 5.56 -7.09
CA GLN A 76 -0.51 4.85 -8.22
C GLN A 76 -0.09 5.45 -9.57
N VAL A 77 -0.02 6.78 -9.67
CA VAL A 77 0.45 7.48 -10.89
C VAL A 77 1.95 7.26 -11.09
N ARG A 78 2.77 7.35 -10.03
CA ARG A 78 4.21 7.14 -10.10
C ARG A 78 4.58 5.70 -10.44
N SER A 79 3.89 4.72 -9.85
CA SER A 79 4.07 3.30 -10.16
C SER A 79 3.72 2.95 -11.61
N ARG A 80 2.85 3.74 -12.25
CA ARG A 80 2.53 3.65 -13.70
C ARG A 80 3.51 4.40 -14.60
N THR A 81 4.53 5.07 -14.07
CA THR A 81 5.51 5.82 -14.88
C THR A 81 6.94 5.39 -14.59
N SER A 82 7.13 4.33 -13.78
CA SER A 82 8.44 3.84 -13.38
C SER A 82 9.28 3.30 -14.54
N TRP A 83 8.67 2.77 -15.61
CA TRP A 83 9.38 2.29 -16.80
C TRP A 83 10.04 3.38 -17.64
N ARG A 84 9.76 4.66 -17.36
CA ARG A 84 10.40 5.80 -18.04
C ARG A 84 11.74 6.20 -17.39
N ARG A 85 12.20 5.47 -16.37
CA ARG A 85 13.50 5.64 -15.74
C ARG A 85 14.34 4.40 -15.92
#